data_AF-K6ZYJ9-F1
#
_entry.id   AF-K6ZYJ9-F1
#
_cell.length_a   1.000
_cell.length_b   1.000
_cell.length_c   1.000
_cell.angle_alpha   90.00
_cell.angle_beta   90.00
_cell.angle_gamma   90.00
#
_symmetry.space_group_name_H-M   'P 1'
#
loop_
_entity.id
_entity.type
_entity.pdbx_description
1 polymer ?
#
loop_
_entity_poly.entity_id
_entity_poly.type
_entity_poly.pdbx_seq_one_letter_code
_entity_poly.pdbx_strand_id
1 'polypeptide(L)'
;MKFNTRFYQRLALSSYFLLITWLVIWHFFLTIDKNTSTLFTVLLWIIPILLPIRGLLAGKPYTYAWTNFIVMYYLLHGLTAVYAVEGERIYAAIEILLCVGLFSGCSFYARLRGRELGTGIRKLKEELLEEKQAFESLKQDK
;
A
#
# COMPACT_ATOMS: atom_id res chain seq x y z
N MET A 1 -11.01 -1.62 23.41
CA MET A 1 -11.53 -2.08 22.10
C MET A 1 -10.35 -2.66 21.32
N LYS A 2 -10.23 -3.99 21.19
CA LYS A 2 -9.08 -4.62 20.48
C LYS A 2 -9.24 -4.33 18.99
N PHE A 3 -8.51 -3.33 18.48
CA PHE A 3 -8.52 -3.03 17.05
C PHE A 3 -7.92 -4.22 16.29
N ASN A 4 -8.78 -5.02 15.65
CA ASN A 4 -8.37 -6.22 14.96
C ASN A 4 -7.54 -5.87 13.72
N THR A 5 -6.30 -6.35 13.65
CA THR A 5 -5.41 -6.22 12.48
C THR A 5 -6.10 -6.64 11.18
N ARG A 6 -7.01 -7.63 11.25
CA ARG A 6 -7.86 -8.08 10.14
C ARG A 6 -8.90 -7.06 9.66
N PHE A 7 -9.37 -6.15 10.51
CA PHE A 7 -10.29 -5.10 10.10
C PHE A 7 -9.59 -4.09 9.17
N TYR A 8 -8.42 -3.60 9.56
CA TYR A 8 -7.61 -2.73 8.71
C TYR A 8 -7.15 -3.42 7.43
N GLN A 9 -6.86 -4.72 7.50
CA GLN A 9 -6.55 -5.50 6.30
C GLN A 9 -7.72 -5.51 5.31
N ARG A 10 -8.93 -5.79 5.79
CA ARG A 10 -10.14 -5.80 4.96
C ARG A 10 -10.46 -4.42 4.41
N LEU A 11 -10.27 -3.37 5.22
CA LEU A 11 -10.48 -1.99 4.78
C LEU A 11 -9.48 -1.58 3.70
N ALA A 12 -8.19 -1.93 3.86
CA ALA A 12 -7.19 -1.70 2.83
C ALA A 12 -7.51 -2.49 1.55
N LEU A 13 -7.86 -3.77 1.67
CA LEU A 13 -8.25 -4.60 0.53
C LEU A 13 -9.51 -4.07 -0.17
N SER A 14 -10.55 -3.70 0.57
CA SER A 14 -11.79 -3.18 0.00
C SER A 14 -11.56 -1.87 -0.74
N SER A 15 -10.83 -0.92 -0.13
CA SER A 15 -10.51 0.35 -0.77
C SER A 15 -9.64 0.15 -2.01
N TYR A 16 -8.77 -0.85 -1.99
CA TYR A 16 -7.90 -1.18 -3.11
C TYR A 16 -8.69 -1.76 -4.30
N PHE A 17 -9.60 -2.71 -4.06
CA PHE A 17 -10.49 -3.22 -5.10
C PHE A 17 -11.43 -2.13 -5.62
N LEU A 18 -11.93 -1.26 -4.74
CA LEU A 18 -12.71 -0.10 -5.16
C LEU A 18 -11.92 0.83 -6.06
N LEU A 19 -10.66 1.14 -5.71
CA LEU A 19 -9.79 1.99 -6.51
C LEU A 19 -9.55 1.40 -7.90
N ILE A 20 -9.24 0.11 -8.00
CA ILE A 20 -9.08 -0.58 -9.30
C ILE A 20 -10.37 -0.49 -10.12
N THR A 21 -11.50 -0.78 -9.50
CA THR A 21 -12.81 -0.76 -10.19
C THR A 21 -13.13 0.66 -10.66
N TRP A 22 -12.85 1.66 -9.83
CA TRP A 22 -13.03 3.07 -10.15
C TRP A 22 -12.17 3.49 -11.35
N LEU A 23 -10.87 3.13 -11.35
CA LEU A 23 -9.95 3.42 -12.46
C LEU A 23 -10.43 2.81 -13.77
N VAL A 24 -10.92 1.57 -13.74
CA VAL A 24 -11.48 0.87 -14.92
C VAL A 24 -12.74 1.57 -15.40
N ILE A 25 -13.68 1.88 -14.50
CA ILE A 25 -14.92 2.57 -14.86
C ILE A 25 -14.61 3.93 -15.48
N TRP A 26 -13.72 4.71 -14.86
CA TRP A 26 -13.36 6.02 -15.38
C TRP A 26 -12.74 5.93 -16.77
N HIS A 27 -11.68 5.13 -16.95
CA HIS A 27 -10.95 5.06 -18.21
C HIS A 27 -11.73 4.39 -19.36
N PHE A 28 -12.66 3.47 -19.07
CA PHE A 28 -13.41 2.75 -20.11
C PHE A 28 -14.81 3.29 -20.38
N PHE A 29 -15.49 3.85 -19.37
CA PHE A 29 -16.87 4.31 -19.51
C PHE A 29 -17.03 5.83 -19.53
N LEU A 30 -16.16 6.57 -18.86
CA LEU A 30 -16.34 8.02 -18.69
C LEU A 30 -15.47 8.86 -19.62
N THR A 31 -14.30 8.36 -20.04
CA THR A 31 -13.44 9.09 -20.99
C THR A 31 -14.03 9.02 -22.40
N ILE A 32 -14.61 10.14 -22.85
CA ILE A 32 -15.23 10.28 -24.18
C ILE A 32 -14.14 10.44 -25.28
N ASP A 33 -12.97 10.98 -24.93
CA ASP A 33 -11.85 11.21 -25.85
C ASP A 33 -10.93 9.99 -25.99
N LYS A 34 -11.23 9.14 -26.97
CA LYS A 34 -10.45 7.94 -27.32
C LYS A 34 -9.16 8.26 -28.11
N ASN A 35 -8.39 9.27 -27.70
CA ASN A 35 -7.15 9.61 -28.43
C ASN A 35 -5.93 8.78 -27.95
N THR A 36 -6.07 8.02 -26.87
CA THR A 36 -5.01 7.14 -26.35
C THR A 36 -5.36 5.68 -26.57
N SER A 37 -4.42 4.90 -27.13
CA SER A 37 -4.61 3.46 -27.35
C SER A 37 -4.96 2.77 -26.04
N THR A 38 -6.10 2.06 -26.01
CA THR A 38 -6.60 1.30 -24.84
C THR A 38 -5.51 0.39 -24.25
N LEU A 39 -4.65 -0.14 -25.12
CA LEU A 39 -3.52 -0.98 -24.74
C LEU A 39 -2.49 -0.21 -23.90
N PHE A 40 -2.18 1.03 -24.28
CA PHE A 40 -1.24 1.89 -23.56
C PHE A 40 -1.79 2.27 -22.18
N THR A 41 -3.08 2.59 -22.09
CA THR A 41 -3.76 2.87 -20.83
C THR A 41 -3.72 1.68 -19.88
N VAL A 42 -4.06 0.47 -20.35
CA VAL A 42 -4.00 -0.73 -19.51
C VAL A 42 -2.56 -1.02 -19.06
N LEU A 43 -1.59 -0.87 -19.97
CA LEU A 43 -0.20 -1.22 -19.70
C LEU A 43 0.47 -0.26 -18.70
N LEU A 44 0.16 1.03 -18.77
CA LEU A 44 0.68 2.04 -17.83
C LEU A 44 -0.11 2.16 -16.53
N TRP A 45 -1.43 1.96 -16.56
CA TRP A 45 -2.29 2.22 -15.39
C TRP A 45 -2.75 0.95 -14.69
N ILE A 46 -3.08 -0.13 -15.40
CA ILE A 46 -3.62 -1.35 -14.77
C ILE A 46 -2.49 -2.28 -14.31
N ILE A 47 -1.38 -2.36 -15.04
CA ILE A 47 -0.27 -3.27 -14.67
C ILE A 47 0.39 -2.90 -13.33
N PRO A 48 0.75 -1.63 -13.07
CA PRO A 48 1.43 -1.28 -11.83
C PRO A 48 0.55 -1.57 -10.61
N ILE A 49 -0.75 -1.30 -10.73
CA ILE A 49 -1.69 -1.59 -9.65
C ILE A 49 -1.96 -3.08 -9.51
N LEU A 50 -1.81 -3.93 -10.54
CA LEU A 50 -2.04 -5.39 -10.40
C LEU A 50 -0.91 -6.12 -9.66
N LEU A 51 0.32 -5.61 -9.80
CA LEU A 51 1.52 -6.19 -9.20
C LEU A 51 1.44 -6.37 -7.66
N PRO A 52 0.95 -5.39 -6.86
CA PRO A 52 0.83 -5.54 -5.41
C PRO A 52 -0.29 -6.49 -4.95
N ILE A 53 -1.26 -6.91 -5.79
CA ILE A 53 -2.40 -7.77 -5.40
C ILE A 53 -1.94 -8.98 -4.60
N ARG A 54 -0.99 -9.73 -5.18
CA ARG A 54 -0.54 -11.01 -4.60
C ARG A 54 0.15 -10.80 -3.25
N GLY A 55 0.92 -9.73 -3.11
CA GLY A 55 1.61 -9.43 -1.85
C GLY A 55 0.68 -8.85 -0.78
N LEU A 56 -0.37 -8.12 -1.18
CA LEU A 56 -1.38 -7.57 -0.27
C LEU A 56 -2.22 -8.69 0.37
N LEU A 57 -2.58 -9.70 -0.43
CA LEU A 57 -3.22 -10.95 0.00
C LEU A 57 -2.31 -11.79 0.90
N ALA A 58 -1.02 -11.89 0.57
CA ALA A 58 -0.02 -12.55 1.41
C ALA A 58 0.23 -11.82 2.75
N GLY A 59 -0.25 -10.58 2.89
CA GLY A 59 -0.17 -9.84 4.14
C GLY A 59 1.23 -9.31 4.47
N LYS A 60 2.17 -9.31 3.52
CA LYS A 60 3.54 -8.88 3.80
C LYS A 60 3.56 -7.36 4.04
N PRO A 61 4.09 -6.85 5.18
CA PRO A 61 4.09 -5.41 5.48
C PRO A 61 4.78 -4.58 4.39
N TYR A 62 5.83 -5.14 3.79
CA TYR A 62 6.55 -4.56 2.66
C TYR A 62 5.61 -4.25 1.49
N THR A 63 4.65 -5.14 1.18
CA THR A 63 3.70 -4.88 0.09
C THR A 63 2.73 -3.77 0.41
N TYR A 64 2.33 -3.61 1.67
CA TYR A 64 1.48 -2.47 2.08
C TYR A 64 2.22 -1.14 1.91
N ALA A 65 3.51 -1.09 2.27
CA ALA A 65 4.35 0.08 2.01
C ALA A 65 4.51 0.36 0.51
N TRP A 66 4.75 -0.69 -0.28
CA TRP A 66 4.91 -0.57 -1.73
C TRP A 66 3.61 -0.14 -2.44
N THR A 67 2.46 -0.66 -2.00
CA THR A 67 1.14 -0.22 -2.47
C THR A 67 0.93 1.26 -2.18
N ASN A 68 1.45 1.77 -1.06
CA ASN A 68 1.33 3.18 -0.71
C ASN A 68 2.08 4.10 -1.70
N PHE A 69 3.24 3.67 -2.19
CA PHE A 69 3.97 4.41 -3.23
C PHE A 69 3.17 4.47 -4.54
N ILE A 70 2.56 3.35 -4.92
CA ILE A 70 1.69 3.28 -6.10
C ILE A 70 0.49 4.23 -5.94
N VAL A 71 -0.17 4.21 -4.79
CA VAL A 71 -1.33 5.08 -4.51
C VAL A 71 -0.97 6.56 -4.61
N MET A 72 0.25 6.95 -4.22
CA MET A 72 0.69 8.35 -4.33
C MET A 72 0.72 8.83 -5.79
N TYR A 73 1.07 7.95 -6.74
CA TYR A 73 1.03 8.26 -8.16
C TYR A 73 -0.41 8.50 -8.65
N TYR A 74 -1.38 7.67 -8.23
CA TYR A 74 -2.80 7.88 -8.57
C TYR A 74 -3.40 9.10 -7.87
N LEU A 75 -2.97 9.40 -6.64
CA LEU A 75 -3.41 10.61 -5.95
C LEU A 75 -2.97 11.87 -6.71
N LEU A 76 -1.74 11.88 -7.22
CA LEU A 76 -1.24 12.96 -8.06
C LEU A 76 -2.08 13.09 -9.34
N HIS A 77 -2.39 11.96 -9.99
CA HIS A 77 -3.26 11.93 -11.16
C HIS A 77 -4.64 12.54 -10.87
N GLY A 78 -5.31 12.09 -9.80
CA GLY A 78 -6.59 12.64 -9.36
C GLY A 78 -6.52 14.15 -9.11
N LEU A 79 -5.46 14.65 -8.44
CA LEU A 79 -5.27 16.10 -8.25
C LEU A 79 -5.12 16.85 -9.57
N THR A 80 -4.30 16.33 -10.48
CA THR A 80 -4.13 16.94 -11.81
C THR A 80 -5.42 16.91 -12.61
N ALA A 81 -6.22 15.84 -12.53
CA ALA A 81 -7.50 15.72 -13.21
C ALA A 81 -8.55 16.70 -12.68
N VAL A 82 -8.59 16.96 -11.35
CA VAL A 82 -9.45 18.00 -10.76
C VAL A 82 -9.14 19.38 -11.35
N TYR A 83 -7.86 19.68 -11.58
CA TYR A 83 -7.42 20.99 -12.03
C TYR A 83 -7.47 21.15 -13.56
N ALA A 84 -7.06 20.13 -14.31
CA ALA A 84 -6.83 20.20 -15.75
C ALA A 84 -8.09 20.01 -16.60
N VAL A 85 -9.14 19.34 -16.08
CA VAL A 85 -10.34 19.00 -16.87
C VAL A 85 -11.60 19.56 -16.22
N GLU A 86 -12.10 20.66 -16.78
CA GLU A 86 -13.36 21.29 -16.38
C GLU A 86 -14.56 20.44 -16.86
N GLY A 87 -14.95 19.44 -16.05
CA GLY A 87 -16.09 18.55 -16.31
C GLY A 87 -16.00 17.23 -15.56
N GLU A 88 -14.77 16.78 -15.23
CA GLU A 88 -14.50 15.50 -14.56
C GLU A 88 -14.11 15.66 -13.08
N ARG A 89 -14.27 16.86 -12.53
CA ARG A 89 -13.90 17.20 -11.14
C ARG A 89 -14.50 16.27 -10.09
N ILE A 90 -15.75 15.84 -10.28
CA ILE A 90 -16.42 14.92 -9.33
C ILE A 90 -15.76 13.54 -9.37
N TYR A 91 -15.38 13.05 -10.55
CA TYR A 91 -14.73 11.76 -10.69
C TYR A 91 -13.35 11.75 -10.05
N ALA A 92 -12.62 12.85 -10.25
CA ALA A 92 -11.32 13.09 -9.67
C ALA A 92 -11.39 13.25 -8.14
N ALA A 93 -12.44 13.90 -7.61
CA ALA A 93 -12.67 13.99 -6.17
C ALA A 93 -12.95 12.62 -5.52
N ILE A 94 -13.73 11.75 -6.18
CA ILE A 94 -13.98 10.38 -5.72
C ILE A 94 -12.68 9.57 -5.70
N GLU A 95 -11.86 9.68 -6.76
CA GLU A 95 -10.56 9.01 -6.83
C GLU A 95 -9.62 9.44 -5.69
N ILE A 96 -9.56 10.75 -5.39
CA ILE A 96 -8.78 11.29 -4.28
C ILE A 96 -9.28 10.72 -2.95
N LEU A 97 -10.60 10.67 -2.73
CA LEU A 97 -11.20 10.12 -1.51
C LEU A 97 -10.82 8.63 -1.33
N LEU A 98 -10.89 7.84 -2.40
CA LEU A 98 -10.50 6.44 -2.39
C LEU A 98 -9.01 6.26 -2.13
N CYS A 99 -8.15 7.08 -2.77
CA CYS A 99 -6.72 7.08 -2.52
C CYS A 99 -6.38 7.40 -1.07
N VAL A 100 -7.00 8.42 -0.47
CA VAL A 100 -6.78 8.80 0.94
C VAL A 100 -7.25 7.69 1.90
N GLY A 101 -8.41 7.08 1.63
CA GLY A 101 -8.91 5.95 2.42
C GLY A 101 -8.00 4.73 2.34
N LEU A 102 -7.50 4.41 1.15
CA LEU A 102 -6.54 3.33 0.93
C LEU A 102 -5.19 3.62 1.57
N PHE A 103 -4.66 4.84 1.42
CA PHE A 103 -3.41 5.29 2.04
C PHE A 103 -3.46 5.17 3.56
N SER A 104 -4.57 5.60 4.16
CA SER A 104 -4.81 5.49 5.60
C SER A 104 -4.89 4.02 6.02
N GLY A 105 -5.66 3.20 5.30
CA GLY A 105 -5.80 1.77 5.58
C GLY A 105 -4.46 1.03 5.51
N CYS A 106 -3.68 1.26 4.45
CA CYS A 106 -2.36 0.66 4.27
C CYS A 106 -1.35 1.14 5.32
N SER A 107 -1.33 2.44 5.63
CA SER A 107 -0.41 3.02 6.61
C SER A 107 -0.65 2.50 8.02
N PHE A 108 -1.93 2.42 8.45
CA PHE A 108 -2.28 1.86 9.76
C PHE A 108 -1.99 0.37 9.84
N TYR A 109 -2.29 -0.40 8.79
CA TYR A 109 -1.98 -1.83 8.75
C TYR A 109 -0.47 -2.12 8.77
N ALA A 110 0.32 -1.39 7.97
CA ALA A 110 1.77 -1.53 7.94
C ALA A 110 2.40 -1.19 9.29
N ARG A 111 1.91 -0.13 9.98
CA ARG A 111 2.35 0.21 11.34
C ARG A 111 2.00 -0.87 12.35
N LEU A 112 0.76 -1.37 12.34
CA LEU A 112 0.32 -2.37 13.33
C LEU A 112 1.06 -3.69 13.13
N ARG A 113 1.17 -4.15 11.89
CA ARG A 113 1.87 -5.40 11.56
C ARG A 113 3.40 -5.27 11.69
N GLY A 114 3.96 -4.07 11.48
CA GLY A 114 5.36 -3.76 11.80
C GLY A 114 5.66 -3.82 13.30
N ARG A 115 4.69 -3.46 14.15
CA ARG A 115 4.78 -3.64 15.61
C ARG A 115 4.64 -5.10 16.03
N GLU A 116 3.77 -5.87 15.37
CA GLU A 116 3.62 -7.32 15.61
C GLU A 116 4.87 -8.12 15.18
N LEU A 117 5.48 -7.72 14.07
CA LEU A 117 6.78 -8.25 13.60
C LEU A 117 7.97 -7.62 14.33
N GLY A 118 7.77 -7.09 15.54
CA GLY A 118 8.81 -6.64 16.48
C GLY A 118 9.77 -7.75 16.93
N THR A 119 10.00 -8.77 16.10
CA THR A 119 10.98 -9.84 16.27
C THR A 119 12.41 -9.34 16.17
N GLY A 120 12.66 -8.18 15.55
CA GLY A 120 14.01 -7.60 15.43
C GLY A 120 14.64 -7.27 16.79
N ILE A 121 13.92 -6.57 17.69
CA ILE A 121 14.51 -6.15 18.98
C ILE A 121 14.71 -7.34 19.93
N ARG A 122 13.80 -8.31 19.94
CA ARG A 122 13.91 -9.47 20.84
C ARG A 122 15.03 -10.41 20.39
N LYS A 123 15.12 -10.69 19.09
CA LYS A 123 16.18 -11.51 18.52
C LYS A 123 17.55 -10.84 18.64
N LEU A 124 17.64 -9.53 18.39
CA LEU A 124 18.89 -8.77 18.59
C LEU A 124 19.35 -8.79 20.05
N LYS A 125 18.43 -8.71 21.03
CA LYS A 125 18.77 -8.82 22.45
C LYS A 125 19.25 -10.22 22.84
N GLU A 126 18.66 -11.27 22.25
CA GLU A 126 19.08 -12.67 22.45
C GLU A 126 20.47 -12.91 21.87
N GLU A 127 20.72 -12.50 20.62
CA GLU A 127 22.03 -12.59 19.96
C GLU A 127 23.12 -11.81 20.74
N LEU A 128 22.84 -10.60 21.23
CA LEU A 128 23.78 -9.83 22.05
C LEU A 128 24.09 -10.49 23.41
N LEU A 129 23.13 -11.23 23.97
CA LEU A 129 23.31 -11.94 25.23
C LEU A 129 24.23 -13.15 25.03
N GLU A 130 24.01 -13.91 23.96
CA GLU A 130 24.85 -15.05 23.57
C GLU A 130 26.28 -14.60 23.27
N GLU A 131 26.48 -13.50 22.53
CA GLU A 131 27.80 -12.93 22.30
C GLU A 131 28.46 -12.51 23.62
N LYS A 132 27.75 -11.80 24.50
CA LYS A 132 28.28 -11.41 25.82
C LYS A 132 28.72 -12.62 26.65
N GLN A 133 27.91 -13.67 26.68
CA GLN A 133 28.21 -14.90 27.43
C GLN A 133 29.44 -15.61 26.86
N ALA A 134 29.57 -15.68 25.53
CA ALA A 134 30.75 -16.23 24.88
C ALA A 134 32.03 -15.41 25.15
N PHE A 135 31.93 -14.08 25.16
CA PHE A 135 33.06 -13.21 25.52
C PHE A 135 33.46 -13.35 27.00
N GLU A 136 32.50 -13.51 27.91
CA GLU A 136 32.77 -13.72 29.33
C GLU A 136 33.39 -15.10 29.61
N SER A 137 32.93 -16.17 28.93
CA SER A 137 33.52 -17.50 29.08
C SER A 137 34.97 -17.57 28.58
N LEU A 138 35.28 -16.90 27.46
CA LEU A 138 36.65 -16.82 26.92
C LEU A 138 37.61 -16.03 27.82
N LYS A 139 37.08 -15.13 28.66
CA LYS A 139 37.86 -14.34 29.61
C LYS A 139 38.11 -15.09 30.93
N GLN A 140 37.27 -16.08 31.25
CA GLN A 140 37.42 -16.94 32.43
C GLN A 140 38.42 -18.09 32.23
N ASP A 141 38.62 -18.53 30.99
CA ASP A 141 39.56 -19.60 30.60
C ASP A 141 41.02 -19.11 30.40
N LYS A 142 41.27 -17.81 30.56
CA LYS A 142 42.57 -17.15 30.36
C LYS A 142 43.14 -16.63 31.67
#